data_AF-A0A9P5USF1-F1
#
_entry.id   AF-A0A9P5USF1-F1
#
_cell.length_a   1.000
_cell.length_b   1.000
_cell.length_c   1.000
_cell.angle_alpha   90.00
_cell.angle_beta   90.00
_cell.angle_gamma   90.00
#
_symmetry.space_group_name_H-M   'P 1'
#
loop_
_entity.id
_entity.type
_entity.pdbx_description
1 polymer ?
#
loop_
_entity_poly.entity_id
_entity_poly.type
_entity_poly.pdbx_seq_one_letter_code
_entity_poly.pdbx_strand_id
1 'polypeptide(L)'
;MVNGTAINWHGMYQNGTNRVDGAMGITQCLTPPGQSFTYNYTVSNQWGTYWCHAHASSQYIDGIVGPFIIHSPDEPHLNDYQEEVITMISDHYHTDSRSLVSWYMSEDSEDAEPIPDNGLVNDRMPLIVPWILRPTSLQATNAHQELHCQYLISSQKPPTEFVSSILERSRISNFRLTISSVLVYADQTADNYWVRATMNLNCFNNPNDVLDEKVKAIIHYKGAPSIQQTNSTDWTVSGWTLVCIDLTLDMLKPYFTQPPLLQMSKSISHLHSKPSPPIALTGAI
;
A
#
# COMPACT_ATOMS: atom_id res chain seq x y z
N MET A 1 -22.63 -2.06 7.45
CA MET A 1 -21.92 -2.39 6.21
C MET A 1 -22.80 -1.97 5.06
N VAL A 2 -22.25 -1.22 4.11
CA VAL A 2 -22.92 -1.00 2.82
C VAL A 2 -23.11 -2.36 2.15
N ASN A 3 -24.34 -2.64 1.69
CA ASN A 3 -24.67 -3.95 1.12
C ASN A 3 -24.06 -4.17 -0.27
N GLY A 4 -23.50 -3.15 -0.91
CA GLY A 4 -22.81 -3.30 -2.19
C GLY A 4 -21.32 -3.02 -2.10
N THR A 5 -20.60 -3.26 -3.20
CA THR A 5 -19.15 -3.03 -3.29
C THR A 5 -18.76 -2.28 -4.57
N ALA A 6 -17.62 -1.62 -4.53
CA ALA A 6 -16.94 -1.05 -5.69
C ALA A 6 -15.44 -1.20 -5.45
N ILE A 7 -14.69 -1.60 -6.47
CA ILE A 7 -13.24 -1.80 -6.39
C ILE A 7 -12.54 -0.64 -7.08
N ASN A 8 -11.63 0.01 -6.35
CA ASN A 8 -10.73 1.02 -6.88
C ASN A 8 -9.39 0.39 -7.29
N TRP A 9 -8.84 0.83 -8.41
CA TRP A 9 -7.52 0.42 -8.91
C TRP A 9 -6.51 1.53 -8.57
N HIS A 10 -6.00 1.49 -7.35
CA HIS A 10 -5.29 2.61 -6.75
C HIS A 10 -4.07 3.04 -7.56
N GLY A 11 -4.02 4.32 -7.90
CA GLY A 11 -2.93 4.91 -8.67
C GLY A 11 -3.09 4.81 -10.18
N MET A 12 -4.08 4.07 -10.71
CA MET A 12 -4.34 4.02 -12.15
C MET A 12 -4.82 5.37 -12.68
N TYR A 13 -4.25 5.82 -13.81
CA TYR A 13 -4.60 7.14 -14.36
C TYR A 13 -6.01 7.24 -14.93
N GLN A 14 -6.65 6.11 -15.25
CA GLN A 14 -8.01 6.03 -15.82
C GLN A 14 -8.26 7.01 -16.98
N ASN A 15 -7.25 7.21 -17.83
CA ASN A 15 -7.31 8.19 -18.91
C ASN A 15 -8.38 7.81 -19.94
N GLY A 16 -9.45 8.63 -20.04
CA GLY A 16 -10.62 8.34 -20.87
C GLY A 16 -11.54 7.23 -20.32
N THR A 17 -11.23 6.66 -19.15
CA THR A 17 -11.95 5.53 -18.54
C THR A 17 -12.42 5.80 -17.12
N ASN A 18 -12.54 7.07 -16.70
CA ASN A 18 -12.98 7.48 -15.35
C ASN A 18 -14.21 6.71 -14.81
N ARG A 19 -15.14 6.29 -15.67
CA ARG A 19 -16.33 5.49 -15.29
C ARG A 19 -16.03 4.12 -14.66
N VAL A 20 -14.79 3.61 -14.79
CA VAL A 20 -14.33 2.34 -14.19
C VAL A 20 -13.19 2.57 -13.18
N ASP A 21 -13.10 3.78 -12.63
CA ASP A 21 -12.15 4.10 -11.55
C ASP A 21 -12.44 3.28 -10.29
N GLY A 22 -13.69 3.30 -9.83
CA GLY A 22 -14.13 2.55 -8.65
C GLY A 22 -14.58 3.40 -7.47
N ALA A 23 -14.40 4.72 -7.54
CA ALA A 23 -14.84 5.65 -6.49
C ALA A 23 -16.37 5.68 -6.35
N MET A 24 -16.87 5.01 -5.31
CA MET A 24 -18.31 4.96 -4.99
C MET A 24 -18.90 6.35 -4.82
N GLY A 25 -20.03 6.59 -5.49
CA GLY A 25 -20.75 7.88 -5.45
C GLY A 25 -20.14 8.97 -6.34
N ILE A 26 -18.98 8.73 -6.93
CA ILE A 26 -18.31 9.67 -7.85
C ILE A 26 -18.34 9.10 -9.27
N THR A 27 -17.71 7.95 -9.49
CA THR A 27 -17.56 7.37 -10.83
C THR A 27 -18.54 6.24 -11.11
N GLN A 28 -19.06 5.61 -10.05
CA GLN A 28 -20.06 4.55 -10.16
C GLN A 28 -20.92 4.41 -8.89
N CYS A 29 -22.10 3.80 -9.06
CA CYS A 29 -22.87 3.25 -7.96
C CYS A 29 -22.22 1.95 -7.44
N LEU A 30 -22.59 1.54 -6.23
CA LEU A 30 -22.20 0.24 -5.68
C LEU A 30 -22.82 -0.91 -6.49
N THR A 31 -22.04 -1.97 -6.70
CA THR A 31 -22.51 -3.26 -7.22
C THR A 31 -23.30 -3.97 -6.11
N PRO A 32 -24.61 -4.23 -6.27
CA PRO A 32 -25.41 -4.89 -5.25
C PRO A 32 -25.03 -6.38 -5.05
N PRO A 33 -25.47 -7.01 -3.93
CA PRO A 33 -25.31 -8.45 -3.74
C PRO A 33 -25.89 -9.24 -4.91
N GLY A 34 -25.17 -10.27 -5.36
CA GLY A 34 -25.58 -11.13 -6.47
C GLY A 34 -25.48 -10.49 -7.86
N GLN A 35 -25.00 -9.26 -7.95
CA GLN A 35 -24.73 -8.58 -9.23
C GLN A 35 -23.25 -8.57 -9.55
N SER A 36 -22.90 -8.15 -10.77
CA SER A 36 -21.52 -8.05 -11.22
C SER A 36 -21.29 -6.74 -11.97
N PHE A 37 -20.08 -6.21 -11.83
CA PHE A 37 -19.60 -5.06 -12.59
C PHE A 37 -18.25 -5.43 -13.21
N THR A 38 -18.07 -5.11 -14.49
CA THR A 38 -16.83 -5.40 -15.22
C THR A 38 -16.00 -4.13 -15.36
N TYR A 39 -14.83 -4.12 -14.73
CA TYR A 39 -13.81 -3.09 -14.92
C TYR A 39 -13.04 -3.39 -16.22
N ASN A 40 -13.25 -2.58 -17.26
CA ASN A 40 -12.61 -2.76 -18.55
C ASN A 40 -11.95 -1.46 -19.00
N TYR A 41 -10.63 -1.43 -18.93
CA TYR A 41 -9.78 -0.36 -19.40
C TYR A 41 -8.41 -0.92 -19.78
N THR A 42 -7.63 -0.13 -20.52
CA THR A 42 -6.27 -0.50 -20.94
C THR A 42 -5.29 0.39 -20.20
N VAL A 43 -4.30 -0.23 -19.55
CA VAL A 43 -3.18 0.51 -18.98
C VAL A 43 -2.15 0.77 -20.08
N SER A 44 -1.83 2.03 -20.31
CA SER A 44 -0.84 2.46 -21.31
C SER A 44 0.19 3.37 -20.65
N ASN A 45 1.48 3.09 -20.87
CA ASN A 45 2.60 3.89 -20.36
C ASN A 45 2.58 4.11 -18.83
N GLN A 46 2.15 3.09 -18.08
CA GLN A 46 2.11 3.11 -16.63
C GLN A 46 2.49 1.72 -16.12
N TRP A 47 3.50 1.65 -15.25
CA TRP A 47 4.08 0.42 -14.74
C TRP A 47 4.52 0.61 -13.29
N GLY A 48 4.65 -0.50 -12.58
CA GLY A 48 5.11 -0.55 -11.20
C GLY A 48 4.15 -1.28 -10.29
N THR A 49 4.28 -0.98 -9.01
CA THR A 49 3.51 -1.57 -7.92
C THR A 49 2.32 -0.70 -7.59
N TYR A 50 1.14 -1.30 -7.63
CA TYR A 50 -0.12 -0.71 -7.21
C TYR A 50 -0.87 -1.73 -6.36
N TRP A 51 -2.10 -1.38 -6.03
CA TRP A 51 -3.01 -2.23 -5.27
C TRP A 51 -4.44 -1.92 -5.71
N CYS A 52 -5.33 -2.88 -5.53
CA CYS A 52 -6.76 -2.67 -5.68
C CYS A 52 -7.44 -2.90 -4.33
N HIS A 53 -8.47 -2.13 -4.04
CA HIS A 53 -9.17 -2.24 -2.77
C HIS A 53 -10.64 -1.86 -2.91
N ALA A 54 -11.48 -2.36 -2.01
CA ALA A 54 -12.84 -1.87 -1.90
C ALA A 54 -12.84 -0.37 -1.59
N HIS A 55 -13.57 0.40 -2.40
CA HIS A 55 -13.81 1.82 -2.21
C HIS A 55 -15.27 2.06 -1.77
N ALA A 56 -15.78 1.13 -0.97
CA ALA A 56 -17.13 1.11 -0.44
C ALA A 56 -17.07 1.14 1.09
N SER A 57 -17.21 2.34 1.68
CA SER A 57 -17.00 2.57 3.12
C SER A 57 -15.64 1.98 3.53
N SER A 58 -15.56 1.28 4.66
CA SER A 58 -14.34 0.67 5.19
C SER A 58 -14.21 -0.82 4.83
N GLN A 59 -14.84 -1.30 3.75
CA GLN A 59 -14.77 -2.72 3.37
C GLN A 59 -13.33 -3.23 3.12
N TYR A 60 -12.39 -2.36 2.77
CA TYR A 60 -11.02 -2.80 2.50
C TYR A 60 -10.28 -3.26 3.76
N ILE A 61 -10.57 -2.69 4.94
CA ILE A 61 -9.95 -3.13 6.20
C ILE A 61 -10.45 -4.51 6.66
N ASP A 62 -11.59 -4.98 6.11
CA ASP A 62 -12.10 -6.34 6.30
C ASP A 62 -11.49 -7.35 5.29
N GLY A 63 -10.49 -6.95 4.51
CA GLY A 63 -9.73 -7.84 3.62
C GLY A 63 -10.11 -7.80 2.14
N ILE A 64 -10.95 -6.86 1.69
CA ILE A 64 -11.17 -6.64 0.25
C ILE A 64 -10.07 -5.73 -0.30
N VAL A 65 -8.88 -6.30 -0.42
CA VAL A 65 -7.65 -5.64 -0.85
C VAL A 65 -6.72 -6.64 -1.53
N GLY A 66 -5.89 -6.19 -2.47
CA GLY A 66 -4.88 -7.05 -3.08
C GLY A 66 -3.86 -6.28 -3.92
N PRO A 67 -2.70 -6.91 -4.21
CA PRO A 67 -1.66 -6.29 -5.01
C PRO A 67 -2.10 -6.17 -6.48
N PHE A 68 -1.67 -5.11 -7.15
CA PHE A 68 -1.88 -4.89 -8.58
C PHE A 68 -0.55 -4.50 -9.24
N ILE A 69 0.09 -5.47 -9.90
CA ILE A 69 1.45 -5.30 -10.43
C ILE A 69 1.39 -5.17 -11.95
N ILE A 70 2.09 -4.16 -12.48
CA ILE A 70 2.20 -3.94 -13.91
C ILE A 70 3.69 -3.88 -14.26
N HIS A 71 4.19 -4.93 -14.89
CA HIS A 71 5.60 -4.98 -15.28
C HIS A 71 5.89 -3.99 -16.43
N SER A 72 7.00 -3.27 -16.31
CA SER A 72 7.52 -2.45 -17.40
C SER A 72 8.14 -3.36 -18.47
N PRO A 73 7.90 -3.13 -19.77
CA PRO A 73 8.66 -3.80 -20.83
C PRO A 73 10.14 -3.41 -20.81
N ASP A 74 10.46 -2.22 -20.28
CA ASP A 74 11.80 -1.64 -20.22
C ASP A 74 12.22 -1.40 -18.75
N GLU A 75 12.00 -2.38 -17.86
CA GLU A 75 12.39 -2.30 -16.45
C GLU A 75 13.92 -2.13 -16.31
N PRO A 76 14.43 -0.97 -15.84
CA PRO A 76 15.87 -0.69 -15.79
C PRO A 76 16.65 -1.67 -14.91
N HIS A 77 15.97 -2.24 -13.92
CA HIS A 77 16.56 -3.12 -12.91
C HIS A 77 16.29 -4.61 -13.13
N LEU A 78 15.76 -5.00 -14.30
CA LEU A 78 15.38 -6.40 -14.59
C LEU A 78 16.55 -7.39 -14.43
N ASN A 79 17.79 -6.95 -14.70
CA ASN A 79 18.99 -7.77 -14.54
C ASN A 79 19.58 -7.75 -13.13
N ASP A 80 19.05 -6.90 -12.24
CA ASP A 80 19.54 -6.69 -10.88
C ASP A 80 18.85 -7.58 -9.85
N TYR A 81 17.86 -8.38 -10.27
CA TYR A 81 17.19 -9.39 -9.45
C TYR A 81 16.91 -10.67 -10.24
N GLN A 82 16.74 -11.78 -9.53
CA GLN A 82 16.45 -13.09 -10.14
C GLN A 82 15.08 -13.62 -9.73
N GLU A 83 14.56 -13.15 -8.60
CA GLU A 83 13.24 -13.50 -8.10
C GLU A 83 12.52 -12.21 -7.69
N GLU A 84 11.20 -12.19 -7.86
CA GLU A 84 10.31 -11.14 -7.38
C GLU A 84 9.32 -11.76 -6.40
N VAL A 85 9.09 -11.11 -5.28
CA VAL A 85 8.08 -11.53 -4.30
C VAL A 85 7.27 -10.33 -3.87
N ILE A 86 5.95 -10.53 -3.87
CA ILE A 86 4.99 -9.54 -3.41
C ILE A 86 4.81 -9.69 -1.90
N THR A 87 4.94 -8.56 -1.21
CA THR A 87 4.61 -8.42 0.20
C THR A 87 3.45 -7.45 0.33
N MET A 88 2.45 -7.81 1.12
CA MET A 88 1.52 -6.85 1.69
C MET A 88 1.78 -6.79 3.17
N ILE A 89 1.82 -5.57 3.70
CA ILE A 89 1.89 -5.35 5.13
C ILE A 89 0.78 -4.38 5.51
N SER A 90 -0.05 -4.80 6.45
CA SER A 90 -1.25 -4.08 6.88
C SER A 90 -1.30 -3.99 8.40
N ASP A 91 -2.04 -3.02 8.91
CA ASP A 91 -2.64 -3.13 10.23
C ASP A 91 -3.83 -4.10 10.19
N HIS A 92 -4.29 -4.53 11.36
CA HIS A 92 -5.41 -5.45 11.48
C HIS A 92 -6.21 -5.18 12.74
N TYR A 93 -7.53 -5.24 12.57
CA TYR A 93 -8.51 -5.08 13.62
C TYR A 93 -9.21 -6.42 13.82
N HIS A 94 -9.36 -6.83 15.08
CA HIS A 94 -10.19 -7.98 15.44
C HIS A 94 -11.68 -7.65 15.44
N THR A 95 -12.02 -6.36 15.36
CA THR A 95 -13.39 -5.86 15.25
C THR A 95 -13.70 -5.54 13.79
N ASP A 96 -14.89 -5.94 13.32
CA ASP A 96 -15.31 -5.71 11.95
C ASP A 96 -15.48 -4.21 11.64
N SER A 97 -15.22 -3.83 10.38
CA SER A 97 -15.24 -2.44 9.94
C SER A 97 -16.58 -1.73 10.19
N ARG A 98 -17.71 -2.46 10.17
CA ARG A 98 -19.02 -1.87 10.44
C ARG A 98 -19.11 -1.42 11.89
N SER A 99 -18.68 -2.27 12.82
CA SER A 99 -18.66 -1.95 14.25
C SER A 99 -17.71 -0.78 14.53
N LEU A 100 -16.51 -0.79 13.93
CA LEU A 100 -15.53 0.30 14.06
C LEU A 100 -16.08 1.64 13.53
N VAL A 101 -16.63 1.66 12.31
CA VAL A 101 -17.22 2.87 11.73
C VAL A 101 -18.42 3.35 12.55
N SER A 102 -19.25 2.44 13.05
CA SER A 102 -20.40 2.81 13.89
C SER A 102 -19.96 3.44 15.22
N TRP A 103 -18.87 2.95 15.80
CA TRP A 103 -18.29 3.51 17.02
C TRP A 103 -17.65 4.86 16.75
N TYR A 104 -16.79 4.97 15.74
CA TYR A 104 -16.10 6.21 15.38
C TYR A 104 -17.08 7.37 15.07
N MET A 105 -18.21 7.07 14.43
CA MET A 105 -19.24 8.07 14.11
C MET A 105 -20.20 8.38 15.28
N SER A 106 -19.97 7.81 16.47
CA SER A 106 -20.78 8.06 17.66
C SER A 106 -20.35 9.35 18.38
N GLU A 107 -21.27 9.97 19.13
CA GLU A 107 -21.03 11.22 19.86
C GLU A 107 -19.86 11.12 20.86
N ASP A 108 -19.60 9.94 21.42
CA ASP A 108 -18.58 9.73 22.45
C ASP A 108 -17.18 9.44 21.87
N SER A 109 -17.01 9.46 20.54
CA SER A 109 -15.77 9.05 19.85
C SER A 109 -15.18 10.13 18.92
N GLU A 110 -15.55 11.39 19.15
CA GLU A 110 -14.97 12.53 18.40
C GLU A 110 -13.43 12.54 18.53
N ASP A 111 -12.73 12.68 17.39
CA ASP A 111 -11.27 12.65 17.28
C ASP A 111 -10.60 11.40 17.89
N ALA A 112 -11.34 10.30 18.03
CA ALA A 112 -10.83 9.03 18.52
C ALA A 112 -10.75 8.01 17.39
N GLU A 113 -9.70 8.08 16.56
CA GLU A 113 -9.49 7.07 15.53
C GLU A 113 -9.34 5.67 16.16
N PRO A 114 -9.98 4.64 15.57
CA PRO A 114 -9.79 3.28 16.04
C PRO A 114 -8.32 2.87 15.84
N ILE A 115 -7.76 2.20 16.84
CA ILE A 115 -6.37 1.73 16.82
C ILE A 115 -6.39 0.23 16.54
N PRO A 116 -5.55 -0.27 15.63
CA PRO A 116 -5.50 -1.68 15.30
C PRO A 116 -5.04 -2.53 16.48
N ASP A 117 -5.39 -3.82 16.47
CA ASP A 117 -4.96 -4.80 17.46
C ASP A 117 -3.54 -5.30 17.17
N ASN A 118 -3.19 -5.43 15.90
CA ASN A 118 -1.87 -5.90 15.45
C ASN A 118 -1.65 -5.52 13.98
N GLY A 119 -0.58 -6.02 13.38
CA GLY A 119 -0.40 -5.96 11.92
C GLY A 119 -0.09 -7.32 11.32
N LEU A 120 -0.19 -7.42 10.00
CA LEU A 120 -0.05 -8.65 9.25
C LEU A 120 1.01 -8.50 8.16
N VAL A 121 1.74 -9.58 7.87
CA VAL A 121 2.54 -9.71 6.65
C VAL A 121 1.90 -10.81 5.81
N ASN A 122 1.46 -10.47 4.60
CA ASN A 122 0.71 -11.36 3.71
C ASN A 122 -0.47 -12.06 4.43
N ASP A 123 -1.31 -11.25 5.09
CA ASP A 123 -2.54 -11.63 5.80
C ASP A 123 -2.35 -12.61 6.98
N ARG A 124 -1.16 -12.63 7.58
CA ARG A 124 -0.83 -13.63 8.61
C ARG A 124 0.10 -13.07 9.70
N MET A 125 -0.11 -13.56 10.92
CA MET A 125 0.77 -13.35 12.09
C MET A 125 0.54 -14.46 13.16
N PRO A 126 1.58 -14.96 13.86
CA PRO A 126 2.99 -14.93 13.49
C PRO A 126 3.25 -15.98 12.41
N LEU A 127 3.78 -15.55 11.26
CA LEU A 127 4.07 -16.46 10.17
C LEU A 127 5.57 -16.63 9.99
N ILE A 128 5.99 -17.88 10.06
CA ILE A 128 7.28 -18.31 9.51
C ILE A 128 7.03 -18.73 8.07
N VAL A 129 7.03 -17.76 7.15
CA VAL A 129 7.25 -18.07 5.73
C VAL A 129 8.75 -18.17 5.60
N PRO A 130 9.33 -19.32 5.25
CA PRO A 130 10.67 -19.29 4.75
C PRO A 130 10.64 -18.59 3.40
N TRP A 131 11.01 -17.31 3.36
CA TRP A 131 11.50 -16.72 2.11
C TRP A 131 12.78 -17.45 1.79
N ILE A 132 12.70 -18.51 0.97
CA ILE A 132 13.86 -19.32 0.62
C ILE A 132 14.71 -18.50 -0.33
N LEU A 133 15.59 -17.68 0.24
CA LEU A 133 16.56 -16.96 -0.54
C LEU A 133 17.57 -17.96 -1.09
N ARG A 134 17.56 -18.11 -2.41
CA ARG A 134 18.70 -18.62 -3.17
C ARG A 134 19.79 -17.51 -3.18
N PRO A 135 21.06 -17.83 -3.47
CA PRO A 135 22.15 -16.85 -3.40
C PRO A 135 22.06 -15.82 -4.54
N THR A 136 21.03 -14.98 -4.49
CA THR A 136 20.56 -14.11 -5.55
C THR A 136 19.84 -12.89 -4.97
N SER A 137 19.75 -11.84 -5.76
CA SER A 137 18.97 -10.62 -5.53
C SER A 137 17.47 -10.88 -5.70
N LEU A 138 16.69 -10.35 -4.76
CA LEU A 138 15.25 -10.44 -4.68
C LEU A 138 14.65 -9.03 -4.81
N GLN A 139 13.66 -8.85 -5.68
CA GLN A 139 12.80 -7.67 -5.62
C GLN A 139 11.64 -7.97 -4.66
N ALA A 140 11.59 -7.26 -3.53
CA ALA A 140 10.44 -7.28 -2.65
C ALA A 140 9.54 -6.09 -2.99
N THR A 141 8.31 -6.39 -3.38
CA THR A 141 7.35 -5.40 -3.82
C THR A 141 6.28 -5.23 -2.75
N ASN A 142 6.24 -4.07 -2.09
CA ASN A 142 5.26 -3.76 -1.07
C ASN A 142 4.00 -3.11 -1.67
N ALA A 143 2.91 -3.86 -1.72
CA ALA A 143 1.58 -3.33 -1.94
C ALA A 143 0.93 -3.03 -0.58
N HIS A 144 1.22 -1.85 -0.05
CA HIS A 144 0.83 -1.44 1.31
C HIS A 144 -0.67 -1.18 1.44
N GLN A 145 -1.26 -1.60 2.56
CA GLN A 145 -2.51 -1.08 3.10
C GLN A 145 -2.17 0.00 4.12
N GLU A 146 -2.47 1.26 3.79
CA GLU A 146 -2.11 2.41 4.61
C GLU A 146 -3.05 2.55 5.81
N LEU A 147 -2.48 2.51 7.02
CA LEU A 147 -2.84 3.26 8.24
C LEU A 147 -1.63 3.13 9.20
N HIS A 148 -0.69 4.09 9.11
CA HIS A 148 0.31 4.40 10.16
C HIS A 148 1.45 3.41 10.48
N CYS A 149 1.88 2.59 9.53
CA CYS A 149 2.96 1.63 9.80
C CYS A 149 4.32 2.05 9.21
N GLN A 150 5.37 2.03 10.04
CA GLN A 150 6.75 2.00 9.54
C GLN A 150 7.18 0.54 9.47
N TYR A 151 7.90 0.09 8.45
CA TYR A 151 8.43 -1.28 8.50
C TYR A 151 9.91 -1.33 8.15
N LEU A 152 10.58 -2.30 8.75
CA LEU A 152 12.02 -2.32 8.99
C LEU A 152 12.56 -3.70 8.59
N ILE A 153 13.07 -3.82 7.37
CA ILE A 153 13.74 -5.05 6.94
C ILE A 153 15.17 -5.02 7.49
N SER A 154 15.49 -5.85 8.48
CA SER A 154 16.81 -5.87 9.11
C SER A 154 17.56 -7.19 8.87
N SER A 155 18.81 -7.08 8.42
CA SER A 155 19.78 -8.18 8.39
C SER A 155 21.14 -7.65 8.89
N GLN A 156 22.04 -8.49 9.39
CA GLN A 156 23.18 -8.07 10.22
C GLN A 156 24.25 -7.18 9.53
N LYS A 157 24.22 -7.01 8.20
CA LYS A 157 25.07 -6.08 7.40
C LYS A 157 24.26 -5.61 6.18
N PRO A 158 24.53 -4.43 5.58
CA PRO A 158 23.56 -3.79 4.70
C PRO A 158 23.51 -4.44 3.31
N PRO A 159 22.34 -4.93 2.83
CA PRO A 159 22.17 -5.21 1.41
C PRO A 159 20.78 -4.76 0.92
N THR A 160 20.13 -3.83 1.61
CA THR A 160 18.81 -3.34 1.17
C THR A 160 19.05 -2.07 0.35
N GLU A 161 18.81 -2.17 -0.95
CA GLU A 161 18.78 -1.02 -1.84
C GLU A 161 17.33 -0.70 -2.17
N PHE A 162 16.92 0.55 -1.92
CA PHE A 162 15.63 1.01 -2.39
C PHE A 162 15.69 1.17 -3.91
N VAL A 163 14.80 0.46 -4.60
CA VAL A 163 14.74 0.43 -6.06
C VAL A 163 13.29 0.32 -6.46
N SER A 164 12.69 1.46 -6.83
CA SER A 164 11.40 1.50 -7.50
C SER A 164 11.63 1.65 -9.00
N SER A 165 10.76 1.07 -9.84
CA SER A 165 10.80 1.23 -11.31
C SER A 165 10.77 2.69 -11.76
N ILE A 166 10.39 3.60 -10.86
CA ILE A 166 10.26 5.03 -11.08
C ILE A 166 11.26 5.88 -10.30
N LEU A 167 12.17 5.34 -9.48
CA LEU A 167 13.08 6.13 -8.63
C LEU A 167 14.55 5.73 -8.83
N GLU A 168 15.46 6.72 -8.77
CA GLU A 168 16.90 6.46 -8.74
C GLU A 168 17.30 5.62 -7.52
N ARG A 169 18.29 4.74 -7.72
CA ARG A 169 18.80 3.83 -6.69
C ARG A 169 19.33 4.59 -5.48
N SER A 170 18.86 4.20 -4.29
CA SER A 170 19.37 4.70 -3.02
C SER A 170 19.63 3.55 -2.05
N ARG A 171 20.82 3.53 -1.43
CA ARG A 171 21.14 2.58 -0.35
C ARG A 171 20.47 3.04 0.94
N ILE A 172 19.68 2.16 1.54
CA ILE A 172 18.96 2.47 2.77
C ILE A 172 19.03 1.29 3.74
N SER A 173 19.24 1.57 5.02
CA SER A 173 19.12 0.58 6.09
C SER A 173 17.67 0.41 6.55
N ASN A 174 16.82 1.40 6.28
CA ASN A 174 15.45 1.53 6.78
C ASN A 174 14.67 2.56 5.92
N PHE A 175 13.35 2.39 5.81
CA PHE A 175 12.48 3.34 5.12
C PHE A 175 11.04 3.29 5.65
N ARG A 176 10.31 4.39 5.49
CA ARG A 176 8.85 4.39 5.66
C ARG A 176 8.25 3.63 4.48
N LEU A 177 7.34 2.71 4.77
CA LEU A 177 6.65 1.96 3.71
C LEU A 177 5.46 2.74 3.20
N THR A 178 5.72 3.45 2.12
CA THR A 178 4.73 3.70 1.09
C THR A 178 4.74 2.51 0.11
N ILE A 179 3.78 2.48 -0.82
CA ILE A 179 3.80 1.53 -1.94
C ILE A 179 5.14 1.65 -2.64
N SER A 180 5.93 0.57 -2.64
CA SER A 180 7.35 0.64 -3.03
C SER A 180 7.85 -0.71 -3.52
N SER A 181 8.93 -0.68 -4.29
CA SER A 181 9.74 -1.84 -4.59
C SER A 181 11.13 -1.64 -4.00
N VAL A 182 11.74 -2.71 -3.51
CA VAL A 182 13.10 -2.71 -2.96
C VAL A 182 13.87 -3.92 -3.46
N LEU A 183 15.17 -3.73 -3.73
CA LEU A 183 16.09 -4.83 -3.99
C LEU A 183 16.74 -5.27 -2.68
N VAL A 184 16.67 -6.56 -2.41
CA VAL A 184 17.27 -7.23 -1.26
C VAL A 184 18.31 -8.21 -1.81
N TYR A 185 19.59 -7.99 -1.50
CA TYR A 185 20.65 -8.94 -1.87
C TYR A 185 20.83 -10.00 -0.78
N ALA A 186 20.83 -11.27 -1.16
CA ALA A 186 21.07 -12.40 -0.26
C ALA A 186 22.57 -12.67 -0.04
N ASP A 187 23.31 -11.69 0.46
CA ASP A 187 24.78 -11.74 0.64
C ASP A 187 25.22 -12.05 2.08
N GLN A 188 24.27 -12.33 2.98
CA GLN A 188 24.54 -12.65 4.38
C GLN A 188 24.89 -14.14 4.57
N THR A 189 25.40 -14.47 5.76
CA THR A 189 25.60 -15.87 6.16
C THR A 189 24.28 -16.64 6.08
N ALA A 190 24.32 -17.89 5.62
CA ALA A 190 23.13 -18.73 5.49
C ALA A 190 22.53 -19.04 6.87
N ASP A 191 21.56 -18.22 7.29
CA ASP A 191 20.84 -18.30 8.57
C ASP A 191 19.42 -17.73 8.40
N ASN A 192 18.65 -17.73 9.48
CA ASN A 192 17.34 -17.09 9.58
C ASN A 192 17.52 -15.62 10.00
N TYR A 193 16.74 -14.70 9.41
CA TYR A 193 16.77 -13.27 9.76
C TYR A 193 15.37 -12.71 9.94
N TRP A 194 15.21 -11.81 10.91
CA TRP A 194 13.94 -11.12 11.15
C TRP A 194 13.71 -10.02 10.12
N VAL A 195 12.63 -10.14 9.35
CA VAL A 195 11.95 -8.99 8.73
C VAL A 195 11.07 -8.38 9.80
N ARG A 196 11.21 -7.08 10.04
CA ARG A 196 10.45 -6.38 11.08
C ARG A 196 9.57 -5.33 10.48
N ALA A 197 8.57 -4.99 11.24
CA ALA A 197 7.52 -4.09 10.87
C ALA A 197 7.01 -3.47 12.16
N THR A 198 7.01 -2.14 12.30
CA THR A 198 6.72 -1.45 13.57
C THR A 198 5.83 -0.23 13.38
N MET A 199 4.64 -0.27 13.97
CA MET A 199 3.70 0.84 13.92
C MET A 199 4.27 2.08 14.61
N ASN A 200 4.00 3.27 14.07
CA ASN A 200 4.41 4.52 14.71
C ASN A 200 3.36 4.95 15.74
N LEU A 201 3.63 4.67 17.01
CA LEU A 201 2.71 4.96 18.11
C LEU A 201 2.37 6.45 18.28
N ASN A 202 3.18 7.36 17.74
CA ASN A 202 2.88 8.81 17.80
C ASN A 202 1.75 9.21 16.83
N CYS A 203 1.40 8.34 15.88
CA CYS A 203 0.24 8.57 15.02
C CYS A 203 -1.07 8.06 15.68
N PHE A 204 -1.01 7.51 16.91
CA PHE A 204 -2.18 7.04 17.65
C PHE A 204 -2.53 8.01 18.78
N ASN A 205 -3.79 8.47 18.78
CA ASN A 205 -4.27 9.47 19.75
C ASN A 205 -4.84 8.83 21.03
N ASN A 206 -5.02 7.51 21.07
CA ASN A 206 -5.62 6.76 22.18
C ASN A 206 -4.74 5.57 22.59
N PRO A 207 -4.94 4.97 23.77
CA PRO A 207 -4.33 3.70 24.12
C PRO A 207 -5.11 2.53 23.50
N ASN A 208 -4.39 1.47 23.12
CA ASN A 208 -4.96 0.15 22.86
C ASN A 208 -4.15 -0.89 23.63
N ASP A 209 -4.73 -1.46 24.68
CA ASP A 209 -4.05 -2.39 25.60
C ASP A 209 -3.68 -3.73 24.96
N VAL A 210 -4.31 -4.08 23.83
CA VAL A 210 -4.03 -5.33 23.09
C VAL A 210 -3.14 -5.12 21.87
N LEU A 211 -2.71 -3.89 21.59
CA LEU A 211 -1.87 -3.56 20.44
C LEU A 211 -0.54 -4.32 20.50
N ASP A 212 -0.28 -5.16 19.50
CA ASP A 212 1.06 -5.61 19.14
C ASP A 212 1.59 -4.72 18.00
N GLU A 213 2.41 -3.75 18.35
CA GLU A 213 2.93 -2.78 17.39
C GLU A 213 3.99 -3.38 16.46
N LYS A 214 4.47 -4.60 16.71
CA LYS A 214 5.59 -5.23 16.00
C LYS A 214 5.15 -6.44 15.19
N VAL A 215 5.03 -6.25 13.88
CA VAL A 215 4.91 -7.36 12.93
C VAL A 215 6.30 -7.92 12.61
N LYS A 216 6.41 -9.25 12.57
CA LYS A 216 7.67 -9.94 12.26
C LYS A 216 7.44 -11.07 11.28
N ALA A 217 8.37 -11.23 10.35
CA ALA A 217 8.48 -12.39 9.47
C ALA A 217 9.94 -12.89 9.43
N ILE A 218 10.17 -14.08 8.90
CA ILE A 218 11.51 -14.67 8.81
C ILE A 218 11.93 -14.75 7.35
N ILE A 219 13.12 -14.26 7.04
CA ILE A 219 13.86 -14.66 5.85
C ILE A 219 14.63 -15.93 6.18
N HIS A 220 14.48 -16.98 5.36
CA HIS A 220 15.12 -18.27 5.58
C HIS A 220 16.11 -18.56 4.44
N TYR A 221 17.40 -18.42 4.69
CA TYR A 221 18.38 -18.73 3.66
C TYR A 221 18.40 -20.21 3.34
N LYS A 222 18.63 -20.56 2.08
CA LYS A 222 18.89 -21.96 1.70
C LYS A 222 20.12 -22.47 2.48
N GLY A 223 19.92 -23.50 3.30
CA GLY A 223 20.96 -24.08 4.16
C GLY A 223 20.96 -23.56 5.60
N ALA A 224 20.06 -22.62 5.93
CA ALA A 224 19.82 -22.20 7.31
C ALA A 224 19.19 -23.35 8.14
N PRO A 225 19.34 -23.35 9.47
CA PRO A 225 18.70 -24.34 10.32
C PRO A 225 17.17 -24.29 10.14
N SER A 226 16.50 -25.45 10.11
CA SER A 226 15.03 -25.57 10.00
C SER A 226 14.26 -25.10 11.24
N ILE A 227 14.89 -24.29 12.10
CA ILE A 227 14.26 -23.67 13.25
C ILE A 227 13.53 -22.41 12.80
N GLN A 228 12.38 -22.16 13.40
CA GLN A 228 11.52 -21.03 13.09
C GLN A 228 11.80 -19.83 14.01
N GLN A 229 13.08 -19.58 14.29
CA GLN A 229 13.56 -18.55 15.21
C GLN A 229 14.89 -18.00 14.71
N THR A 230 15.23 -16.77 15.14
CA THR A 230 16.51 -16.14 14.82
C THR A 230 16.96 -15.20 15.92
N ASN A 231 18.27 -15.17 16.15
CA ASN A 231 18.97 -14.28 17.07
C ASN A 231 19.44 -12.97 16.38
N SER A 232 19.05 -12.75 15.12
CA SER A 232 19.33 -11.50 14.42
C SER A 232 18.78 -10.33 15.23
N THR A 233 19.62 -9.33 15.49
CA THR A 233 19.24 -8.10 16.18
C THR A 233 18.70 -7.09 15.19
N ASP A 234 17.96 -6.10 15.69
CA ASP A 234 17.52 -4.98 14.86
C ASP A 234 18.68 -4.00 14.59
N TRP A 235 18.51 -3.12 13.61
CA TRP A 235 19.45 -2.04 13.35
C TRP A 235 19.41 -0.99 14.46
N THR A 236 20.57 -0.56 14.95
CA THR A 236 20.68 0.63 15.80
C THR A 236 20.52 1.88 14.94
N VAL A 237 19.31 2.38 14.81
CA VAL A 237 19.04 3.59 14.02
C VAL A 237 19.19 4.82 14.92
N SER A 238 20.23 5.62 14.72
CA SER A 238 20.36 6.94 15.33
C SER A 238 19.54 7.96 14.52
N GLY A 239 18.67 8.74 15.16
CA GLY A 239 17.96 9.85 14.51
C GLY A 239 16.52 9.56 14.09
N TRP A 240 15.82 8.62 14.75
CA TRP A 240 14.37 8.53 14.66
C TRP A 240 13.74 9.88 15.03
N THR A 241 13.13 10.53 14.05
CA THR A 241 12.04 11.45 14.33
C THR A 241 10.79 10.62 14.58
N LEU A 242 10.23 10.73 15.79
CA LEU A 242 8.93 10.22 16.22
C LEU A 242 7.74 10.86 15.45
N VAL A 243 8.00 11.40 14.25
CA VAL A 243 7.08 12.21 13.47
C VAL A 243 6.72 11.42 12.22
N CYS A 244 5.43 11.34 11.91
CA CYS A 244 4.89 10.65 10.73
C CYS A 244 5.28 11.46 9.45
N ILE A 245 6.51 11.29 8.93
CA ILE A 245 7.06 12.02 7.78
C ILE A 245 7.45 11.09 6.61
N ASP A 246 7.32 11.57 5.38
CA ASP A 246 7.75 10.86 4.18
C ASP A 246 9.28 10.92 3.96
N LEU A 247 9.76 10.10 3.00
CA LEU A 247 11.13 10.24 2.50
C LEU A 247 11.37 11.67 1.99
N THR A 248 12.57 12.17 2.21
CA THR A 248 12.92 13.53 1.75
C THR A 248 12.92 13.60 0.23
N LEU A 249 12.64 14.79 -0.32
CA LEU A 249 12.60 14.99 -1.77
C LEU A 249 13.95 14.66 -2.46
N ASP A 250 15.06 14.79 -1.74
CA ASP A 250 16.39 14.42 -2.25
C ASP A 250 16.57 12.91 -2.43
N MET A 251 15.79 12.10 -1.71
CA MET A 251 15.74 10.63 -1.84
C MET A 251 14.72 10.17 -2.89
N LEU A 252 13.78 11.02 -3.27
CA LEU A 252 12.70 10.71 -4.21
C LEU A 252 12.96 11.33 -5.58
N LYS A 253 13.96 10.81 -6.29
CA LYS A 253 14.33 11.27 -7.64
C LYS A 253 13.73 10.37 -8.71
N PRO A 254 12.80 10.87 -9.54
CA PRO A 254 12.23 10.07 -10.61
C PRO A 254 13.30 9.58 -11.58
N TYR A 255 13.32 8.27 -11.86
CA TYR A 255 14.22 7.67 -12.85
C TYR A 255 13.90 8.19 -14.26
N PHE A 256 12.62 8.29 -14.58
CA PHE A 256 12.14 8.93 -15.79
C PHE A 256 11.72 10.37 -15.48
N THR A 257 12.21 11.34 -16.25
CA THR A 257 11.66 12.70 -16.21
C THR A 257 10.21 12.66 -16.65
N GLN A 258 9.27 13.07 -15.79
CA GLN A 258 7.90 13.23 -16.24
C GLN A 258 7.88 14.26 -17.38
N PRO A 259 7.14 14.02 -18.48
CA PRO A 259 6.85 15.10 -19.41
C PRO A 259 6.22 16.23 -18.60
N PRO A 260 6.51 17.51 -18.91
CA PRO A 260 5.93 18.63 -18.19
C PRO A 260 4.42 18.40 -18.10
N LEU A 261 3.84 18.58 -16.90
CA LEU A 261 2.39 18.67 -16.77
C LEU A 261 1.91 19.53 -17.93
N LEU A 262 1.01 19.00 -18.76
CA LEU A 262 0.30 19.82 -19.74
C LEU A 262 -0.15 21.03 -18.94
N GLN A 263 0.49 22.19 -19.15
CA GLN A 263 -0.03 23.43 -18.62
C GLN A 263 -1.45 23.42 -19.14
N MET A 264 -2.43 23.34 -18.23
CA MET A 264 -3.79 23.65 -18.58
C MET A 264 -3.70 25.07 -19.12
N SER A 265 -3.60 25.20 -20.45
CA SER A 265 -3.56 26.48 -21.10
C SER A 265 -4.85 27.14 -20.66
N LYS A 266 -4.74 28.22 -19.89
CA LYS A 266 -5.86 29.09 -19.58
C LYS A 266 -6.47 29.54 -20.91
N SER A 267 -7.46 28.81 -21.36
CA SER A 267 -8.41 29.25 -22.37
C SER A 267 -9.81 28.87 -21.89
N ILE A 268 -10.14 29.31 -20.67
CA ILE A 268 -11.53 29.65 -20.37
C ILE A 268 -11.76 31.03 -20.96
N SER A 269 -12.05 31.07 -22.26
CA SER A 269 -12.67 32.23 -22.89
C SER A 269 -13.79 31.73 -23.80
N HIS A 270 -15.01 32.03 -23.37
CA HIS A 270 -16.28 31.95 -24.10
C HIS A 270 -16.98 30.59 -24.17
N LEU A 271 -17.62 30.21 -23.07
CA LEU A 271 -18.96 29.61 -23.14
C LEU A 271 -19.96 30.63 -22.60
N HIS A 272 -20.49 31.45 -23.50
CA HIS A 272 -21.67 32.25 -23.22
C HIS A 272 -22.83 31.32 -22.84
N SER A 273 -23.46 31.65 -21.73
CA SER A 273 -24.72 31.15 -21.24
C SER A 273 -25.78 31.09 -22.35
N LYS A 274 -26.25 29.89 -22.70
CA LYS A 274 -27.61 29.69 -23.20
C LYS A 274 -28.44 29.11 -22.06
N PRO A 275 -29.55 29.75 -21.65
CA PRO A 275 -30.43 29.19 -20.64
C PRO A 275 -31.17 27.97 -21.20
N SER A 276 -31.12 26.87 -20.47
CA SER A 276 -31.94 25.67 -20.70
C SER A 276 -33.42 25.99 -20.44
N PRO A 277 -34.37 25.44 -21.21
CA PRO A 277 -35.79 25.63 -20.94
C PRO A 277 -36.21 24.88 -19.66
N PRO A 278 -37.21 25.38 -18.90
CA PRO A 278 -37.63 24.79 -17.63
C PRO A 278 -38.30 23.43 -17.86
N ILE A 279 -37.83 22.41 -17.14
CA ILE A 279 -38.50 21.12 -17.03
C ILE A 279 -39.64 21.28 -16.03
N ALA A 280 -40.87 21.16 -16.50
CA ALA A 280 -42.07 21.13 -15.67
C ALA A 280 -42.14 19.81 -14.89
N LEU A 281 -42.11 19.89 -13.57
CA LEU A 281 -42.54 18.82 -12.67
C LEU A 281 -44.07 18.84 -12.60
N THR A 282 -44.73 17.91 -13.26
CA THR A 282 -46.12 17.55 -12.96
C THR A 282 -46.12 16.28 -12.13
N GLY A 283 -46.39 16.43 -10.84
CA GLY A 283 -46.74 15.30 -9.98
C GLY A 283 -48.19 14.89 -10.20
N ALA A 284 -48.46 13.59 -10.01
CA ALA A 284 -49.79 13.09 -9.64
C ALA A 284 -49.61 11.79 -8.85
N ILE A 285 -49.88 11.93 -7.54
CA ILE A 285 -50.40 10.97 -6.55
C ILE A 285 -49.64 9.65 -6.37
#